data_AF-A0A6P1C1Y2-F1
#
_entry.id   AF-A0A6P1C1Y2-F1
#
_cell.length_a   1.000
_cell.length_b   1.000
_cell.length_c   1.000
_cell.angle_alpha   90.00
_cell.angle_beta   90.00
_cell.angle_gamma   90.00
#
_symmetry.space_group_name_H-M   'P 1'
#
loop_
_entity.id
_entity.type
_entity.pdbx_description
1 polymer ?
#
loop_
_entity_poly.entity_id
_entity_poly.type
_entity_poly.pdbx_seq_one_letter_code
_entity_poly.pdbx_strand_id
1 'polypeptide(L)' 'MTPERFSECLLHIRWTPINLASALQCDLSWVEALEAGNAKVPEGLAEWLETLAQCHEKAGVPTTYRGRGHD' A
#
# COMPACT_ATOMS: atom_id res chain seq x y z
N MET A 1 -5.07 -9.33 9.05
CA MET A 1 -5.39 -8.83 7.70
C MET A 1 -5.32 -10.00 6.73
N THR A 2 -6.27 -10.11 5.80
CA THR A 2 -6.23 -11.12 4.73
C THR A 2 -5.36 -10.62 3.56
N PRO A 3 -4.87 -11.51 2.69
CA PRO A 3 -4.08 -11.11 1.53
C PRO A 3 -4.84 -10.13 0.61
N GLU A 4 -6.14 -10.36 0.42
CA GLU A 4 -6.98 -9.48 -0.41
C GLU A 4 -7.06 -8.07 0.16
N ARG A 5 -7.22 -7.95 1.50
CA ARG A 5 -7.24 -6.65 2.17
C ARG A 5 -5.87 -5.98 2.17
N PHE A 6 -4.79 -6.76 2.25
CA PHE A 6 -3.42 -6.26 2.12
C PHE A 6 -3.19 -5.61 0.74
N SER A 7 -3.53 -6.32 -0.34
CA SER A 7 -3.46 -5.77 -1.70
C SER A 7 -4.35 -4.54 -1.85
N GLU A 8 -5.56 -4.55 -1.27
CA GLU A 8 -6.45 -3.39 -1.31
C GLU A 8 -5.84 -2.16 -0.63
N CYS A 9 -5.21 -2.31 0.53
CA CYS A 9 -4.54 -1.20 1.22
C CYS A 9 -3.44 -0.59 0.36
N LEU A 10 -2.61 -1.43 -0.30
CA LEU A 10 -1.57 -0.96 -1.22
C LEU A 10 -2.16 -0.22 -2.42
N LEU A 11 -3.23 -0.75 -3.01
CA LEU A 11 -3.94 -0.10 -4.12
C LEU A 11 -4.51 1.26 -3.73
N HIS A 12 -5.10 1.38 -2.54
CA HIS A 12 -5.64 2.65 -2.02
C HIS A 12 -4.57 3.73 -1.96
N ILE A 13 -3.39 3.40 -1.46
CA ILE A 13 -2.25 4.33 -1.37
C ILE A 13 -1.37 4.36 -2.62
N ARG A 14 -1.80 3.70 -3.70
CA ARG A 14 -1.10 3.63 -5.00
C ARG A 14 0.31 3.04 -4.91
N TRP A 15 0.53 2.11 -3.99
CA TRP A 15 1.79 1.40 -3.82
C TRP A 15 1.76 0.03 -4.47
N THR A 16 2.93 -0.42 -4.91
CA THR A 16 3.23 -1.80 -5.30
C THR A 16 3.97 -2.52 -4.16
N PRO A 17 4.11 -3.86 -4.19
CA PRO A 17 4.98 -4.59 -3.29
C PRO A 17 6.41 -4.02 -3.20
N ILE A 18 6.96 -3.53 -4.31
CA ILE A 18 8.29 -2.89 -4.37
C ILE A 18 8.33 -1.61 -3.53
N ASN A 19 7.27 -0.79 -3.58
CA ASN A 19 7.20 0.43 -2.77
C ASN A 19 7.17 0.11 -1.27
N LEU A 20 6.41 -0.92 -0.88
CA LEU A 20 6.34 -1.34 0.51
C LEU A 20 7.69 -1.93 0.99
N ALA A 21 8.31 -2.81 0.21
CA ALA A 21 9.62 -3.37 0.54
C ALA A 21 10.68 -2.26 0.72
N SER A 22 10.65 -1.25 -0.16
CA SER A 22 11.51 -0.08 -0.04
C SER A 22 11.22 0.75 1.22
N ALA A 23 9.95 0.99 1.56
CA ALA A 23 9.55 1.74 2.75
C ALA A 23 9.95 1.04 4.06
N LEU A 24 9.87 -0.29 4.10
CA LEU A 24 10.25 -1.10 5.26
C LEU A 24 11.74 -1.47 5.28
N GLN A 25 12.47 -1.21 4.20
CA GLN A 25 13.85 -1.67 3.98
C GLN A 25 14.00 -3.19 4.23
N CYS A 26 13.07 -3.97 3.67
CA CYS A 26 13.02 -5.42 3.81
C CYS A 26 13.05 -6.13 2.45
N ASP A 27 13.13 -7.45 2.49
CA ASP A 27 13.15 -8.27 1.28
C ASP A 27 11.81 -8.21 0.53
N LEU A 28 11.88 -7.99 -0.79
CA LEU A 28 10.71 -7.98 -1.67
C LEU A 28 9.97 -9.32 -1.63
N SER A 29 10.70 -10.43 -1.62
CA SER A 29 10.12 -11.78 -1.60
C SER A 29 9.27 -12.04 -0.35
N TRP A 30 9.60 -11.42 0.78
CA TRP A 30 8.76 -11.49 1.99
C TRP A 30 7.45 -10.74 1.79
N VAL A 31 7.50 -9.54 1.19
CA VAL A 31 6.29 -8.75 0.88
C VAL A 31 5.41 -9.47 -0.14
N GLU A 32 5.98 -10.07 -1.18
CA GLU A 32 5.25 -10.88 -2.16
C GLU A 32 4.61 -12.11 -1.50
N ALA A 33 5.28 -12.73 -0.52
CA ALA A 33 4.69 -13.83 0.24
C ALA A 33 3.50 -13.38 1.10
N LEU A 34 3.52 -12.17 1.67
CA LEU A 34 2.37 -11.58 2.36
C LEU A 34 1.20 -11.35 1.40
N GLU A 35 1.48 -10.76 0.23
CA GLU A 35 0.48 -10.48 -0.80
C GLU A 35 -0.15 -11.75 -1.36
N ALA A 36 0.64 -12.81 -1.58
CA ALA A 36 0.16 -14.10 -2.06
C ALA A 36 -0.53 -14.95 -0.97
N GLY A 37 -0.53 -14.50 0.29
CA GLY A 37 -1.06 -15.27 1.42
C GLY A 37 -0.20 -16.46 1.84
N ASN A 38 1.03 -16.55 1.35
CA ASN A 38 2.02 -17.56 1.73
C ASN A 38 2.67 -17.25 3.08
N ALA A 39 2.54 -16.02 3.58
CA ALA A 39 2.98 -15.59 4.89
C ALA A 39 1.89 -14.76 5.59
N LYS A 40 1.84 -14.86 6.93
CA LYS A 40 0.89 -14.10 7.74
C LYS A 40 1.36 -12.64 7.84
N VAL A 41 0.47 -11.69 7.55
CA VAL A 41 0.73 -10.27 7.78
C VAL A 41 0.88 -9.99 9.28
N PRO A 42 2.00 -9.40 9.74
CA PRO A 42 2.16 -8.96 11.12
C PRO A 42 1.08 -7.95 11.52
N GLU A 43 0.59 -8.04 12.76
CA GLU A 43 -0.52 -7.20 13.24
C GLU A 43 -0.21 -5.70 13.17
N GLY A 44 0.95 -5.27 13.69
CA GLY A 44 1.36 -3.87 13.60
C GLY A 44 1.55 -3.36 12.17
N LEU A 45 1.97 -4.23 11.23
CA LEU A 45 2.05 -3.88 9.81
C LEU A 45 0.65 -3.70 9.21
N ALA A 46 -0.27 -4.59 9.55
CA ALA A 46 -1.66 -4.49 9.12
C ALA A 46 -2.32 -3.19 9.60
N GLU A 47 -2.20 -2.85 10.90
CA GLU A 47 -2.75 -1.62 11.47
C GLU A 47 -2.18 -0.36 10.82
N TRP A 48 -0.87 -0.35 10.55
CA TRP A 48 -0.20 0.75 9.88
C TRP A 48 -0.69 0.93 8.44
N LEU A 49 -0.80 -0.15 7.65
CA LEU A 49 -1.30 -0.10 6.28
C LEU A 49 -2.77 0.35 6.21
N GLU A 50 -3.62 -0.12 7.12
CA GLU A 50 -5.02 0.33 7.22
C GLU A 50 -5.10 1.84 7.50
N THR A 51 -4.27 2.33 8.42
CA THR A 51 -4.23 3.76 8.77
C THR A 51 -3.84 4.60 7.55
N LEU A 52 -2.83 4.18 6.79
CA LEU A 52 -2.41 4.88 5.57
C LEU A 52 -3.49 4.88 4.50
N ALA A 53 -4.14 3.73 4.26
CA ALA A 53 -5.23 3.60 3.29
C ALA A 53 -6.39 4.54 3.65
N GLN A 54 -6.82 4.56 4.91
CA GLN A 54 -7.90 5.44 5.39
C GLN A 54 -7.54 6.92 5.27
N CYS A 55 -6.29 7.29 5.59
CA CYS A 55 -5.82 8.67 5.43
C CYS A 55 -5.83 9.10 3.95
N HIS A 56 -5.37 8.24 3.05
CA HIS A 56 -5.33 8.53 1.62
C HIS A 56 -6.74 8.64 1.02
N GLU A 57 -7.65 7.74 1.39
CA GLU A 57 -9.06 7.80 0.96
C GLU A 57 -9.73 9.11 1.41
N LYS A 58 -9.53 9.50 2.68
CA LYS A 58 -10.08 10.75 3.22
C LYS A 58 -9.51 12.00 2.56
N ALA A 59 -8.22 12.01 2.23
CA ALA A 59 -7.58 13.15 1.59
C ALA A 59 -7.98 13.30 0.11
N GLY A 60 -8.14 12.17 -0.59
CA GLY A 60 -8.39 12.15 -2.03
C GLY A 60 -7.20 12.65 -2.87
N VAL A 61 -7.32 12.53 -4.19
CA VAL A 61 -6.30 13.05 -5.12
C VAL A 61 -6.52 14.55 -5.34
N PRO A 62 -5.50 15.41 -5.15
CA PRO A 62 -5.62 16.83 -5.45
C PRO A 62 -5.98 17.07 -6.92
N THR A 63 -7.10 17.74 -7.18
CA THR A 63 -7.58 18.00 -8.55
C THR A 63 -6.90 19.20 -9.20
N THR A 64 -6.28 20.08 -8.41
CA THR A 64 -5.63 21.34 -8.85
C THR A 64 -4.46 21.14 -9.81
N TYR A 65 -3.89 19.94 -9.88
CA TYR A 65 -2.76 19.59 -10.73
C TYR A 65 -3.14 18.73 -11.94
N ARG A 66 -4.41 18.31 -12.06
CA ARG A 66 -4.85 17.48 -13.19
C ARG A 66 -4.67 18.23 -14.51
N GLY A 67 -3.95 17.62 -15.45
CA GLY A 67 -3.72 18.17 -16.80
C GLY A 67 -2.66 19.28 -16.88
N ARG A 68 -1.95 19.59 -15.78
CA ARG A 68 -0.80 20.51 -15.85
C ARG A 68 0.39 19.82 -16.53
N GLY A 69 1.12 20.54 -17.39
CA GLY A 69 2.30 20.02 -18.09
C GLY A 69 2.01 19.17 -19.34
N HIS A 70 0.79 19.27 -19.88
CA HIS A 70 0.38 18.65 -21.15
C HIS A 70 0.46 19.62 -22.35
N ASP A 71 1.30 20.67 -22.27
CA ASP A 71 1.61 21.54 -23.42
C ASP A 71 2.48 20.83 -24.47
#